data_AF-A0A1A1Z150-F1
#
_entry.id   AF-A0A1A1Z150-F1
#
_cell.length_a   1.000
_cell.length_b   1.000
_cell.length_c   1.000
_cell.angle_alpha   90.00
_cell.angle_beta   90.00
_cell.angle_gamma   90.00
#
_symmetry.space_group_name_H-M   'P 1'
#
loop_
_entity.id
_entity.type
_entity.pdbx_description
1 polymer ?
#
loop_
_entity_poly.entity_id
_entity_poly.type
_entity_poly.pdbx_seq_one_letter_code
_entity_poly.pdbx_strand_id
1 'polypeptide(L)'
;MHATFGLNLSIPHGRLPLVFCLVAFILTFFVTRTIVRYIRSHQDSDAPRKWWQPRNISAGGGLHIHHVVIGVILVMLSGVSMVTLAVDGGVPEFTVAATFFGIGAALVLDEFALILHLQDVYWAEDGRTSVDAVFAAVAVAGLLILGFNPLSFFDVTIWREEQSFEARALVVAAAVLTLMFAVIVLLKGKVWTGLVGMFMTPLLLIGAIRLSRPHAPWARWRYCNKPRKMHRALERERRLRRPVVQAKLWLQHVIAGEPHFPEDSEVDKQLDLEIHAAAVPQSRSDLETAQVS
;
A
#
# COMPACT_ATOMS: atom_id res chain seq x y z
N MET A 1 37.98 23.76 12.17
CA MET A 1 36.64 24.02 11.59
C MET A 1 35.79 22.78 11.83
N HIS A 2 34.98 22.79 12.89
CA HIS A 2 34.04 21.69 13.16
C HIS A 2 32.79 21.93 12.32
N ALA A 3 32.58 21.09 11.30
CA ALA A 3 31.30 21.03 10.60
C ALA A 3 30.28 20.40 11.55
N THR A 4 29.52 21.23 12.26
CA THR A 4 28.31 20.80 12.94
C THR A 4 27.28 20.47 11.87
N PHE A 5 27.12 19.17 11.56
CA PHE A 5 25.93 18.67 10.87
C PHE A 5 24.73 18.85 11.81
N GLY A 6 24.22 20.07 11.86
CA GLY A 6 22.93 20.37 12.45
C GLY A 6 21.86 19.78 11.55
N LEU A 7 21.52 18.51 11.76
CA LEU A 7 20.18 18.00 11.45
C LEU A 7 19.20 18.75 12.37
N ASN A 8 18.95 20.02 12.06
CA ASN A 8 17.75 20.71 12.52
C ASN A 8 16.58 20.01 11.84
N LEU A 9 16.17 18.88 12.41
CA LEU A 9 14.90 18.22 12.13
C LEU A 9 13.77 19.08 12.71
N SER A 10 13.78 20.37 12.36
CA SER A 10 12.71 21.31 12.66
C SER A 10 11.51 20.90 11.79
N ILE A 11 10.82 19.86 12.25
CA ILE A 11 9.54 19.44 11.68
C ILE A 11 8.63 20.65 11.86
N PRO A 12 8.08 21.23 10.77
CA PRO A 12 7.17 22.35 10.87
C PRO A 12 6.07 22.00 11.87
N HIS A 13 5.71 22.90 12.78
CA HIS A 13 4.71 22.61 13.82
C HIS A 13 3.41 22.04 13.26
N GLY A 14 2.98 22.48 12.06
CA GLY A 14 1.81 21.94 11.38
C GLY A 14 1.91 20.49 10.89
N ARG A 15 3.11 19.88 10.88
CA ARG A 15 3.33 18.48 10.46
C ARG A 15 3.49 17.51 11.64
N LEU A 16 3.52 18.00 12.89
CA LEU A 16 3.61 17.17 14.09
C LEU A 16 2.52 16.09 14.17
N PRO A 17 1.23 16.38 13.87
CA PRO A 17 0.19 15.35 13.92
C PRO A 17 0.47 14.17 12.98
N LEU A 18 0.96 14.44 11.76
CA LEU A 18 1.30 13.39 10.78
C LEU A 18 2.49 12.54 11.23
N VAL A 19 3.51 13.16 11.84
CA VAL A 19 4.68 12.45 12.35
C VAL A 19 4.28 11.51 13.49
N PHE A 20 3.50 12.00 14.45
CA PHE A 20 3.04 11.18 15.57
C PHE A 20 2.09 10.07 15.10
N CYS A 21 1.22 10.35 14.13
CA CYS A 21 0.42 9.33 13.46
C CYS A 21 1.29 8.22 12.87
N LEU A 22 2.34 8.58 12.11
CA LEU A 22 3.23 7.60 11.49
C LEU A 22 4.01 6.79 12.53
N VAL A 23 4.57 7.44 13.55
CA VAL A 23 5.32 6.76 14.62
C VAL A 23 4.41 5.80 15.37
N ALA A 24 3.20 6.25 15.78
CA ALA A 24 2.24 5.41 16.47
C ALA A 24 1.80 4.22 15.62
N PHE A 25 1.57 4.45 14.32
CA PHE A 25 1.25 3.39 13.35
C PHE A 25 2.36 2.34 13.28
N ILE A 26 3.61 2.75 13.06
CA ILE A 26 4.77 1.85 12.96
C ILE A 26 4.94 1.05 14.25
N LEU A 27 4.96 1.74 15.40
CA LEU A 27 5.15 1.08 16.70
C LEU A 27 4.04 0.08 17.00
N THR A 28 2.77 0.45 16.76
CA THR A 28 1.63 -0.44 16.99
C THR A 28 1.74 -1.69 16.12
N PHE A 29 2.03 -1.54 14.82
CA PHE A 29 2.20 -2.68 13.92
C PHE A 29 3.33 -3.62 14.36
N PHE A 30 4.49 -3.08 14.75
CA PHE A 30 5.58 -3.91 15.25
C PHE A 30 5.21 -4.63 16.54
N VAL A 31 4.51 -3.96 17.46
CA VAL A 31 4.04 -4.55 18.72
C VAL A 31 3.05 -5.68 18.46
N THR A 32 2.02 -5.45 17.64
CA THR A 32 0.99 -6.47 17.35
C THR A 32 1.61 -7.67 16.64
N ARG A 33 2.48 -7.42 15.66
CA ARG A 33 3.19 -8.48 14.93
C ARG A 33 4.10 -9.30 15.85
N THR A 34 4.79 -8.65 16.78
CA THR A 34 5.65 -9.32 17.76
C THR A 34 4.81 -10.17 18.72
N ILE A 35 3.67 -9.65 19.18
CA ILE A 35 2.74 -10.37 20.04
C ILE A 35 2.19 -11.61 19.34
N VAL A 36 1.70 -11.49 18.10
CA VAL A 36 1.18 -12.63 17.33
C VAL A 36 2.27 -13.67 17.07
N ARG A 37 3.49 -13.24 16.73
CA ARG A 37 4.63 -14.14 16.54
C ARG A 37 4.98 -14.88 17.82
N TYR A 38 4.97 -14.18 18.97
CA TYR A 38 5.22 -14.78 20.28
C TYR A 38 4.14 -15.81 20.66
N ILE A 39 2.87 -15.48 20.44
CA ILE A 39 1.75 -16.41 20.71
C ILE A 39 1.91 -17.67 19.86
N ARG A 40 2.16 -17.51 18.55
CA ARG A 40 2.30 -18.64 17.62
C ARG A 40 3.51 -19.52 17.93
N SER A 41 4.63 -18.94 18.37
CA SER A 41 5.81 -19.73 18.75
C SER A 41 5.67 -20.48 20.09
N HIS A 42 4.66 -20.13 20.90
CA HIS A 42 4.36 -20.76 22.19
C HIS A 42 2.98 -21.44 22.20
N GLN A 43 2.46 -21.82 21.02
CA GLN A 43 1.19 -22.55 20.90
C GLN A 43 1.31 -24.01 21.38
N ASP A 44 2.46 -24.65 21.16
CA ASP A 44 2.73 -26.05 21.53
C ASP A 44 3.45 -26.22 22.89
N SER A 45 3.51 -25.16 23.70
CA SER A 45 4.19 -25.19 25.00
C SER A 45 3.21 -25.47 26.15
N ASP A 46 3.32 -26.65 26.78
CA ASP A 46 2.54 -27.08 27.96
C ASP A 46 2.85 -26.34 29.28
N ALA A 47 3.60 -25.23 29.21
CA ALA A 47 3.95 -24.44 30.38
C ALA A 47 2.76 -23.60 30.88
N PRO A 48 2.50 -23.53 32.20
CA PRO A 48 1.43 -22.69 32.75
C PRO A 48 1.66 -21.22 32.36
N ARG A 49 0.68 -20.68 31.62
CA ARG A 49 0.75 -19.34 31.05
C ARG A 49 0.67 -18.29 32.16
N LYS A 50 1.66 -17.39 32.21
CA LYS A 50 1.78 -16.35 33.25
C LYS A 50 0.79 -15.20 33.02
N TRP A 51 0.41 -14.47 34.08
CA TRP A 51 -0.62 -13.42 34.07
C TRP A 51 -0.42 -12.31 33.03
N TRP A 52 0.84 -12.02 32.65
CA TRP A 52 1.16 -10.97 31.67
C TRP A 52 1.13 -11.45 30.21
N GLN A 53 0.88 -12.74 29.96
CA GLN A 53 0.95 -13.27 28.60
C GLN A 53 -0.23 -12.77 27.78
N PRO A 54 0.02 -12.28 26.55
CA PRO A 54 -1.03 -11.78 25.68
C PRO A 54 -2.00 -12.91 25.33
N ARG A 55 -3.28 -12.66 25.59
CA ARG A 55 -4.38 -13.60 25.34
C ARG A 55 -5.09 -13.21 24.05
N ASN A 56 -5.61 -14.20 23.33
CA ASN A 56 -6.67 -13.91 22.38
C ASN A 56 -7.86 -13.32 23.14
N ILE A 57 -8.38 -12.19 22.64
CA ILE A 57 -9.59 -11.56 23.16
C ILE A 57 -10.78 -12.36 22.65
N SER A 58 -11.07 -13.46 23.34
CA SER A 58 -12.30 -14.21 23.14
C SER A 58 -13.31 -13.72 24.17
N ALA A 59 -14.36 -13.04 23.71
CA ALA A 59 -15.55 -12.89 24.54
C ALA A 59 -16.11 -14.30 24.73
N GLY A 60 -16.44 -14.68 25.97
CA GLY A 60 -16.87 -16.05 26.30
C GLY A 60 -17.91 -16.59 25.32
N GLY A 61 -17.73 -17.85 24.89
CA GLY A 61 -18.65 -18.52 23.96
C GLY A 61 -18.13 -18.71 22.52
N GLY A 62 -16.83 -18.59 22.25
CA GLY A 62 -16.24 -18.88 20.94
C GLY A 62 -16.25 -17.70 19.94
N LEU A 63 -16.64 -16.49 20.38
CA LEU A 63 -16.55 -15.28 19.56
C LEU A 63 -15.14 -14.68 19.64
N HIS A 64 -14.36 -14.86 18.58
CA HIS A 64 -13.06 -14.21 18.42
C HIS A 64 -13.25 -12.78 17.91
N ILE A 65 -13.08 -11.79 18.79
CA ILE A 65 -13.05 -10.39 18.38
C ILE A 65 -11.69 -10.14 17.75
N HIS A 66 -11.69 -9.97 16.42
CA HIS A 66 -10.50 -9.58 15.69
C HIS A 66 -10.15 -8.14 16.12
N HIS A 67 -8.87 -7.90 16.41
CA HIS A 67 -8.38 -6.59 16.85
C HIS A 67 -8.62 -5.49 15.79
N VAL A 68 -8.88 -5.88 14.54
CA VAL A 68 -9.42 -5.02 13.47
C VAL A 68 -10.64 -4.21 13.91
N VAL A 69 -11.54 -4.78 14.73
CA VAL A 69 -12.77 -4.09 15.19
C VAL A 69 -12.41 -2.92 16.09
N ILE A 70 -11.45 -3.13 17.00
CA ILE A 70 -10.90 -2.08 17.86
C ILE A 70 -10.23 -1.02 17.00
N GLY A 71 -9.49 -1.45 15.97
CA GLY A 71 -8.86 -0.57 14.99
C GLY A 71 -9.88 0.33 14.28
N VAL A 72 -10.97 -0.23 13.77
CA VAL A 72 -12.05 0.52 13.11
C VAL A 72 -12.67 1.55 14.05
N ILE A 73 -12.96 1.16 15.30
CA ILE A 73 -13.52 2.10 16.30
C ILE A 73 -12.54 3.25 16.56
N LEU A 74 -11.25 2.97 16.75
CA LEU A 74 -10.24 3.99 16.96
C LEU A 74 -10.12 4.95 15.76
N VAL A 75 -10.12 4.42 14.53
CA VAL A 75 -10.07 5.23 13.30
C VAL A 75 -11.31 6.12 13.20
N MET A 76 -12.50 5.59 13.47
CA MET A 76 -13.75 6.36 13.40
C MET A 76 -13.79 7.47 14.45
N LEU A 77 -13.47 7.17 15.72
CA LEU A 77 -13.47 8.16 16.79
C LEU A 77 -12.44 9.25 16.56
N SER A 78 -11.20 8.87 16.22
CA SER A 78 -10.14 9.83 15.92
C SER A 78 -10.43 10.67 14.69
N GLY A 79 -11.01 10.08 13.64
CA GLY A 79 -11.47 10.80 12.45
C GLY A 79 -12.51 11.86 12.78
N VAL A 80 -13.55 11.50 13.55
CA VAL A 80 -14.57 12.46 14.00
C VAL A 80 -13.97 13.54 14.91
N SER A 81 -13.06 13.18 15.81
CA SER A 81 -12.33 14.16 16.62
C SER A 81 -11.54 15.14 15.76
N MET A 82 -10.81 14.66 14.74
CA MET A 82 -10.08 15.54 13.82
C MET A 82 -11.00 16.45 13.01
N VAL A 83 -12.16 15.96 12.56
CA VAL A 83 -13.17 16.80 11.88
C VAL A 83 -13.71 17.89 12.81
N THR A 84 -13.98 17.54 14.06
CA THR A 84 -14.47 18.48 15.08
C THR A 84 -13.41 19.55 15.40
N LEU A 85 -12.14 19.12 15.47
CA LEU A 85 -11.00 20.01 15.73
C LEU A 85 -10.62 20.86 14.51
N ALA A 86 -11.06 20.53 13.29
CA ALA A 86 -10.59 21.20 12.07
C ALA A 86 -10.89 22.71 11.98
N VAL A 87 -11.83 23.21 12.79
CA VAL A 87 -12.20 24.63 12.79
C VAL A 87 -11.40 25.40 13.84
N ASP A 88 -11.36 24.92 15.08
CA ASP A 88 -10.83 25.67 16.24
C ASP A 88 -9.72 24.93 17.03
N GLY A 89 -9.36 23.72 16.60
CA GLY A 89 -8.43 22.86 17.31
C GLY A 89 -6.95 23.24 17.12
N GLY A 90 -6.18 23.16 18.21
CA GLY A 90 -4.74 23.37 18.17
C GLY A 90 -3.97 22.14 17.63
N VAL A 91 -2.70 22.38 17.32
CA VAL A 91 -1.75 21.32 16.92
C VAL A 91 -1.65 20.20 17.96
N PRO A 92 -1.64 20.45 19.30
CA PRO A 92 -1.58 19.39 20.29
C PRO A 92 -2.80 18.45 20.25
N GLU A 93 -4.01 19.00 20.16
CA GLU A 93 -5.26 18.22 20.12
C GLU A 93 -5.32 17.36 18.86
N PHE A 94 -4.94 17.95 17.71
CA PHE A 94 -4.78 17.21 16.47
C PHE A 94 -3.73 16.10 16.56
N THR A 95 -2.63 16.35 17.27
CA THR A 95 -1.55 15.36 17.44
C THR A 95 -2.04 14.16 18.23
N VAL A 96 -2.82 14.36 19.29
CA VAL A 96 -3.43 13.28 20.07
C VAL A 96 -4.40 12.48 19.20
N ALA A 97 -5.32 13.15 18.51
CA ALA A 97 -6.29 12.48 17.63
C ALA A 97 -5.58 11.68 16.51
N ALA A 98 -4.56 12.27 15.88
CA ALA A 98 -3.76 11.62 14.84
C ALA A 98 -2.94 10.43 15.37
N THR A 99 -2.49 10.47 16.63
CA THR A 99 -1.82 9.34 17.29
C THR A 99 -2.78 8.15 17.40
N PHE A 100 -4.00 8.38 17.91
CA PHE A 100 -5.03 7.32 17.99
C PHE A 100 -5.45 6.81 16.62
N PHE A 101 -5.52 7.69 15.63
CA PHE A 101 -5.75 7.30 14.24
C PHE A 101 -4.66 6.35 13.74
N GLY A 102 -3.38 6.67 13.98
CA GLY A 102 -2.24 5.82 13.63
C GLY A 102 -2.31 4.43 14.28
N ILE A 103 -2.64 4.36 15.58
CA ILE A 103 -2.84 3.09 16.29
C ILE A 103 -3.98 2.29 15.64
N GLY A 104 -5.14 2.92 15.43
CA GLY A 104 -6.30 2.27 14.84
C GLY A 104 -6.02 1.75 13.43
N ALA A 105 -5.37 2.56 12.59
CA ALA A 105 -4.99 2.18 11.23
C ALA A 105 -4.01 1.00 11.21
N ALA A 106 -3.07 0.92 12.15
CA ALA A 106 -2.14 -0.20 12.27
C ALA A 106 -2.87 -1.51 12.60
N LEU A 107 -3.80 -1.47 13.56
CA LEU A 107 -4.64 -2.62 13.91
C LEU A 107 -5.52 -3.09 12.75
N VAL A 108 -6.00 -2.16 11.92
CA VAL A 108 -6.76 -2.49 10.72
C VAL A 108 -5.87 -3.16 9.67
N LEU A 109 -4.67 -2.60 9.42
CA LEU A 109 -3.77 -3.10 8.38
C LEU A 109 -3.03 -4.39 8.76
N ASP A 110 -2.89 -4.71 10.05
CA ASP A 110 -2.30 -6.00 10.47
C ASP A 110 -3.16 -7.19 9.99
N GLU A 111 -4.49 -7.01 9.94
CA GLU A 111 -5.46 -7.99 9.44
C GLU A 111 -5.93 -7.70 8.00
N PHE A 112 -5.15 -6.96 7.22
CA PHE A 112 -5.52 -6.58 5.85
C PHE A 112 -5.90 -7.80 4.98
N ALA A 113 -5.20 -8.92 5.18
CA ALA A 113 -5.47 -10.19 4.50
C ALA A 113 -6.84 -10.82 4.84
N LEU A 114 -7.40 -10.52 6.02
CA LEU A 114 -8.70 -11.00 6.47
C LEU A 114 -9.84 -10.06 6.03
N ILE A 115 -9.58 -8.75 5.94
CA ILE A 115 -10.54 -7.76 5.45
C ILE A 115 -10.83 -7.97 3.96
N LEU A 116 -9.79 -8.17 3.15
CA LEU A 116 -9.94 -8.55 1.75
C LEU A 116 -9.85 -10.07 1.67
N HIS A 117 -10.97 -10.74 1.46
CA HIS A 117 -11.02 -12.19 1.25
C HIS A 117 -10.25 -12.58 -0.02
N LEU A 118 -8.92 -12.63 0.08
CA LEU A 118 -7.98 -12.89 -1.01
C LEU A 118 -7.94 -14.39 -1.30
N GLN A 119 -9.08 -14.96 -1.72
CA GLN A 119 -9.12 -16.31 -2.26
C GLN A 119 -8.64 -16.37 -3.73
N ASP A 120 -8.47 -15.23 -4.40
CA ASP A 120 -8.08 -15.22 -5.82
C ASP A 120 -6.60 -14.91 -6.06
N VAL A 121 -5.83 -16.00 -6.18
CA VAL A 121 -4.79 -16.30 -7.19
C VAL A 121 -3.58 -15.35 -7.35
N TYR A 122 -3.49 -14.17 -6.73
CA TYR A 122 -2.28 -13.31 -6.84
C TYR A 122 -1.47 -13.20 -5.53
N TRP A 123 -2.03 -13.55 -4.37
CA TRP A 123 -1.40 -13.24 -3.06
C TRP A 123 -1.54 -14.31 -1.97
N ALA A 124 -1.48 -15.61 -2.31
CA ALA A 124 -1.66 -16.69 -1.34
C ALA A 124 -0.41 -16.92 -0.44
N GLU A 125 -0.09 -15.94 0.41
CA GLU A 125 0.68 -16.09 1.64
C GLU A 125 0.20 -15.02 2.65
N ASP A 126 -0.77 -15.39 3.49
CA ASP A 126 -1.57 -14.49 4.37
C ASP A 126 -0.74 -13.54 5.26
N GLY A 127 0.54 -13.85 5.50
CA GLY A 127 1.45 -13.02 6.28
C GLY A 127 2.23 -11.96 5.49
N ARG A 128 2.32 -12.05 4.15
CA ARG A 128 3.12 -11.13 3.30
C ARG A 128 2.32 -9.91 2.84
N THR A 129 1.00 -10.05 2.67
CA THR A 129 0.13 -9.00 2.16
C THR A 129 -0.07 -7.83 3.12
N SER A 130 -0.18 -8.11 4.43
CA SER A 130 -0.27 -7.06 5.45
C SER A 130 1.03 -6.24 5.53
N VAL A 131 2.19 -6.87 5.36
CA VAL A 131 3.49 -6.21 5.34
C VAL A 131 3.60 -5.23 4.16
N ASP A 132 3.21 -5.66 2.95
CA ASP A 132 3.23 -4.79 1.77
C ASP A 132 2.29 -3.58 1.92
N ALA A 133 1.10 -3.78 2.50
CA ALA A 133 0.16 -2.70 2.80
C ALA A 133 0.72 -1.68 3.80
N VAL A 134 1.41 -2.16 4.83
CA VAL A 134 2.08 -1.31 5.83
C VAL A 134 3.23 -0.51 5.21
N PHE A 135 4.08 -1.13 4.38
CA PHE A 135 5.11 -0.39 3.66
C PHE A 135 4.53 0.68 2.74
N ALA A 136 3.39 0.42 2.10
CA ALA A 136 2.68 1.42 1.30
C ALA A 136 2.21 2.60 2.15
N ALA A 137 1.57 2.32 3.28
CA ALA A 137 1.08 3.33 4.21
C ALA A 137 2.22 4.19 4.75
N VAL A 138 3.34 3.58 5.15
CA VAL A 138 4.54 4.29 5.62
C VAL A 138 5.13 5.17 4.53
N ALA A 139 5.25 4.68 3.30
CA ALA A 139 5.77 5.47 2.18
C ALA A 139 4.88 6.69 1.88
N VAL A 140 3.56 6.50 1.84
CA VAL A 140 2.58 7.58 1.62
C VAL A 140 2.64 8.61 2.75
N ALA A 141 2.60 8.18 4.00
CA ALA A 141 2.69 9.07 5.15
C ALA A 141 4.03 9.81 5.18
N GLY A 142 5.14 9.14 4.85
CA GLY A 142 6.45 9.75 4.73
C GLY A 142 6.50 10.85 3.67
N LEU A 143 5.92 10.61 2.49
CA LEU A 143 5.81 11.63 1.43
C LEU A 143 4.99 12.85 1.90
N LEU A 144 3.88 12.63 2.60
CA LEU A 144 3.07 13.71 3.17
C LEU A 144 3.85 14.52 4.22
N ILE A 145 4.63 13.86 5.09
CA ILE A 145 5.49 14.53 6.08
C ILE A 145 6.60 15.34 5.41
N LEU A 146 7.17 14.84 4.30
CA LEU A 146 8.14 15.59 3.51
C LEU A 146 7.51 16.80 2.81
N GLY A 147 6.18 16.85 2.71
CA GLY A 147 5.43 17.98 2.15
C GLY A 147 4.95 17.74 0.72
N PHE A 148 5.13 16.52 0.19
CA PHE A 148 4.51 16.15 -1.06
C PHE A 148 3.02 15.96 -0.81
N ASN A 149 2.21 16.87 -1.36
CA ASN A 149 0.76 16.77 -1.32
C ASN A 149 0.27 16.36 -2.72
N PRO A 150 -0.41 15.21 -2.88
CA PRO A 150 -0.92 14.78 -4.19
C PRO A 150 -2.01 15.73 -4.72
N LEU A 151 -2.59 16.56 -3.84
CA LEU A 151 -3.61 17.54 -4.17
C LEU A 151 -3.05 18.96 -4.36
N SER A 152 -1.73 19.16 -4.35
CA SER A 152 -1.14 20.50 -4.59
C SER A 152 -1.48 21.07 -5.97
N PHE A 153 -1.89 20.24 -6.93
CA PHE A 153 -2.41 20.70 -8.22
C PHE A 153 -3.80 21.34 -8.13
N PHE A 154 -4.51 21.14 -7.02
CA PHE A 154 -5.80 21.76 -6.72
C PHE A 154 -5.68 22.95 -5.76
N ASP A 155 -4.47 23.44 -5.50
CA ASP A 155 -4.24 24.44 -4.47
C ASP A 155 -5.05 25.72 -4.75
N VAL A 156 -5.90 26.07 -3.78
CA VAL A 156 -6.90 27.14 -3.85
C VAL A 156 -6.23 28.52 -3.79
N THR A 157 -4.94 28.59 -3.47
CA THR A 157 -4.14 29.83 -3.51
C THR A 157 -4.08 30.41 -4.93
N ILE A 158 -3.86 29.59 -5.97
CA ILE A 158 -3.93 30.03 -7.37
C ILE A 158 -5.36 30.48 -7.72
N TRP A 159 -6.38 29.79 -7.20
CA TRP A 159 -7.80 30.14 -7.39
C TRP A 159 -8.19 31.49 -6.78
N ARG A 160 -7.52 31.88 -5.69
CA ARG A 160 -7.85 33.06 -4.88
C ARG A 160 -7.06 34.31 -5.27
N GLU A 161 -5.83 34.16 -5.77
CA GLU A 161 -4.95 35.29 -6.10
C GLU A 161 -4.99 35.72 -7.57
N GLU A 162 -5.26 34.81 -8.54
CA GLU A 162 -5.39 35.18 -9.95
C GLU A 162 -6.83 35.07 -10.46
N GLN A 163 -7.43 36.23 -10.77
CA GLN A 163 -8.80 36.34 -11.29
C GLN A 163 -8.90 36.15 -12.81
N SER A 164 -7.84 35.69 -13.49
CA SER A 164 -7.87 35.45 -14.95
C SER A 164 -8.56 34.11 -15.27
N PHE A 165 -9.49 34.13 -16.23
CA PHE A 165 -10.18 32.93 -16.71
C PHE A 165 -9.19 31.88 -17.25
N GLU A 166 -8.11 32.35 -17.88
CA GLU A 166 -7.07 31.50 -18.48
C GLU A 166 -6.30 30.68 -17.44
N ALA A 167 -5.90 31.29 -16.31
CA ALA A 167 -5.21 30.57 -15.24
C ALA A 167 -6.09 29.46 -14.64
N ARG A 168 -7.38 29.74 -14.43
CA ARG A 168 -8.35 28.74 -13.94
C ARG A 168 -8.55 27.60 -14.92
N ALA A 169 -8.71 27.91 -16.21
CA ALA A 169 -8.84 26.91 -17.26
C ALA A 169 -7.60 26.02 -17.35
N LEU A 170 -6.40 26.60 -17.22
CA LEU A 170 -5.13 25.86 -17.22
C LEU A 170 -5.02 24.91 -16.01
N VAL A 171 -5.35 25.36 -14.80
CA VAL A 171 -5.33 24.53 -13.59
C VAL A 171 -6.31 23.37 -13.71
N VAL A 172 -7.54 23.62 -14.15
CA VAL A 172 -8.54 22.57 -14.37
C VAL A 172 -8.06 21.56 -15.43
N ALA A 173 -7.50 22.06 -16.54
CA ALA A 173 -6.94 21.19 -17.58
C ALA A 173 -5.78 20.33 -17.04
N ALA A 174 -4.86 20.91 -16.27
CA ALA A 174 -3.74 20.20 -15.66
C ALA A 174 -4.20 19.15 -14.63
N ALA A 175 -5.21 19.46 -13.82
CA ALA A 175 -5.79 18.54 -12.86
C ALA A 175 -6.48 17.36 -13.55
N VAL A 176 -7.31 17.62 -14.56
CA VAL A 176 -7.98 16.58 -15.36
C VAL A 176 -6.94 15.70 -16.07
N LEU A 177 -5.90 16.30 -16.65
CA LEU A 177 -4.85 15.57 -17.34
C LEU A 177 -4.02 14.70 -16.39
N THR A 178 -3.73 15.18 -15.19
CA THR A 178 -3.06 14.39 -14.14
C THR A 178 -3.93 13.21 -13.69
N LEU A 179 -5.22 13.44 -13.46
CA LEU A 179 -6.19 12.39 -13.14
C LEU A 179 -6.28 11.34 -14.26
N MET A 180 -6.33 11.79 -15.52
CA MET A 180 -6.32 10.90 -16.68
C MET A 180 -5.05 10.03 -16.72
N PHE A 181 -3.87 10.60 -16.46
CA PHE A 181 -2.65 9.79 -16.40
C PHE A 181 -2.66 8.81 -15.23
N ALA A 182 -3.13 9.20 -14.05
CA ALA A 182 -3.28 8.29 -12.91
C ALA A 182 -4.18 7.11 -13.27
N VAL A 183 -5.35 7.36 -13.87
CA VAL A 183 -6.26 6.30 -14.33
C VAL A 183 -5.59 5.39 -15.37
N ILE A 184 -4.88 5.95 -16.36
CA ILE A 184 -4.16 5.15 -17.37
C ILE A 184 -3.10 4.27 -16.71
N VAL A 185 -2.34 4.79 -15.74
CA VAL A 185 -1.30 4.05 -15.02
C VAL A 185 -1.90 2.91 -14.19
N LEU A 186 -3.04 3.15 -13.55
CA LEU A 186 -3.80 2.13 -12.81
C LEU A 186 -4.35 1.04 -13.74
N LEU A 187 -4.97 1.42 -14.86
CA LEU A 187 -5.46 0.46 -15.88
C LEU A 187 -4.33 -0.38 -16.46
N LYS A 188 -3.10 0.14 -16.46
CA LYS A 188 -1.88 -0.56 -16.86
C LYS A 188 -1.30 -1.50 -15.79
N GLY A 189 -1.95 -1.62 -14.62
CA GLY A 189 -1.54 -2.50 -13.52
C GLY A 189 -0.35 -1.97 -12.72
N LYS A 190 -0.04 -0.68 -12.81
CA LYS A 190 1.12 -0.07 -12.13
C LYS A 190 0.70 0.73 -10.90
N VAL A 191 0.04 0.06 -9.95
CA VAL A 191 -0.54 0.70 -8.76
C VAL A 191 0.48 1.57 -8.03
N TRP A 192 1.69 1.04 -7.77
CA TRP A 192 2.77 1.78 -7.11
C TRP A 192 3.26 3.00 -7.91
N THR A 193 3.43 2.87 -9.22
CA THR A 193 3.83 4.02 -10.06
C THR A 193 2.73 5.06 -10.13
N GLY A 194 1.45 4.65 -10.07
CA GLY A 194 0.30 5.54 -10.00
C GLY A 194 0.26 6.28 -8.67
N LEU A 195 0.40 5.53 -7.56
CA LEU A 195 0.40 6.06 -6.20
C LEU A 195 1.53 7.07 -5.99
N VAL A 196 2.78 6.67 -6.23
CA VAL A 196 3.93 7.58 -6.12
C VAL A 196 3.86 8.70 -7.17
N GLY A 197 3.34 8.40 -8.36
CA GLY A 197 3.16 9.39 -9.41
C GLY A 197 2.15 10.48 -9.06
N MET A 198 1.17 10.23 -8.19
CA MET A 198 0.27 11.28 -7.70
C MET A 198 1.02 12.36 -6.91
N PHE A 199 2.12 12.01 -6.26
CA PHE A 199 3.01 12.96 -5.58
C PHE A 199 4.02 13.60 -6.55
N MET A 200 4.26 12.98 -7.71
CA MET A 200 5.28 13.37 -8.69
C MET A 200 4.77 13.17 -10.13
N THR A 201 4.12 14.18 -10.69
CA THR A 201 3.52 14.14 -12.04
C THR A 201 4.41 13.58 -13.16
N PRO A 202 5.73 13.84 -13.20
CA PRO A 202 6.61 13.24 -14.21
C PRO A 202 6.59 11.70 -14.21
N LEU A 203 6.43 11.07 -13.04
CA LEU A 203 6.31 9.61 -12.93
C LEU A 203 5.01 9.08 -13.54
N LEU A 204 3.91 9.84 -13.48
CA LEU A 204 2.66 9.48 -14.15
C LEU A 204 2.83 9.49 -15.66
N LEU A 205 3.52 10.49 -16.22
CA LEU A 205 3.80 10.55 -17.65
C LEU A 205 4.65 9.35 -18.11
N ILE A 206 5.72 9.06 -17.38
CA ILE A 206 6.57 7.89 -17.64
C ILE A 206 5.78 6.58 -17.52
N GLY A 207 4.94 6.48 -16.49
CA GLY A 207 4.05 5.35 -16.25
C GLY A 207 3.03 5.15 -17.36
N ALA A 208 2.48 6.24 -17.89
CA ALA A 208 1.51 6.27 -18.97
C ALA A 208 2.14 5.93 -20.32
N ILE A 209 3.36 6.39 -20.62
CA ILE A 209 4.04 6.08 -21.89
C ILE A 209 4.55 4.62 -21.92
N ARG A 210 5.09 4.13 -20.80
CA ARG A 210 5.67 2.76 -20.73
C ARG A 210 4.61 1.68 -20.95
N LEU A 211 5.01 0.55 -21.56
CA LEU A 211 4.16 -0.65 -21.73
C LEU A 211 3.45 -1.05 -20.42
N SER A 212 2.23 -1.58 -20.55
CA SER A 212 1.44 -2.09 -19.43
C SER A 212 1.99 -3.40 -18.89
N ARG A 213 1.61 -3.75 -17.65
CA ARG A 213 1.82 -5.10 -17.11
C ARG A 213 1.05 -6.12 -17.98
N PRO A 214 1.58 -7.34 -18.16
CA PRO A 214 0.97 -8.35 -19.03
C PRO A 214 -0.38 -8.88 -18.53
N HIS A 215 -0.61 -8.90 -17.20
CA HIS A 215 -1.87 -9.30 -16.56
C HIS A 215 -2.90 -8.17 -16.42
N ALA A 216 -2.56 -6.92 -16.78
CA ALA A 216 -3.43 -5.77 -16.52
C ALA A 216 -4.66 -5.69 -17.47
N PRO A 217 -5.76 -5.03 -17.05
CA PRO A 217 -6.92 -4.79 -17.91
C PRO A 217 -6.56 -4.13 -19.25
N TRP A 218 -5.59 -3.21 -19.25
CA TRP A 218 -5.08 -2.59 -20.47
C TRP A 218 -4.45 -3.58 -21.44
N ALA A 219 -3.70 -4.58 -20.95
CA ALA A 219 -3.10 -5.61 -21.80
C ALA A 219 -4.17 -6.52 -22.40
N ARG A 220 -5.24 -6.82 -21.64
CA ARG A 220 -6.39 -7.58 -22.13
C ARG A 220 -7.06 -6.92 -23.34
N TRP A 221 -7.32 -5.61 -23.25
CA TRP A 221 -7.95 -4.89 -24.36
C TRP A 221 -6.99 -4.62 -25.54
N ARG A 222 -5.72 -4.29 -25.26
CA ARG A 222 -4.81 -3.74 -26.27
C ARG A 222 -3.83 -4.74 -26.87
N TYR A 223 -3.45 -5.77 -26.12
CA TYR A 223 -2.34 -6.69 -26.45
C TYR A 223 -2.79 -8.11 -26.79
N CYS A 224 -3.99 -8.56 -26.42
CA CYS A 224 -4.50 -9.89 -26.79
C CYS A 224 -4.44 -10.14 -28.30
N ASN A 225 -4.80 -9.16 -29.13
CA ASN A 225 -4.75 -9.29 -30.59
C ASN A 225 -3.36 -8.99 -31.19
N LYS A 226 -2.30 -8.85 -30.37
CA LYS A 226 -0.95 -8.47 -30.79
C LYS A 226 0.12 -9.31 -30.07
N PRO A 227 0.34 -10.57 -30.50
CA PRO A 227 1.20 -11.53 -29.79
C PRO A 227 2.63 -11.03 -29.61
N ARG A 228 3.21 -10.36 -30.63
CA ARG A 228 4.55 -9.75 -30.54
C ARG A 228 4.66 -8.69 -29.44
N LYS A 229 3.60 -7.90 -29.21
CA LYS A 229 3.60 -6.88 -28.14
C LYS A 229 3.39 -7.50 -26.76
N MET A 230 2.57 -8.55 -26.67
CA MET A 230 2.39 -9.30 -25.41
C MET A 230 3.68 -10.00 -25.00
N HIS A 231 4.36 -10.68 -25.92
CA HIS A 231 5.63 -11.35 -25.66
C HIS A 231 6.71 -10.37 -25.16
N ARG A 232 6.88 -9.24 -25.85
CA ARG A 232 7.80 -8.18 -25.40
C ARG A 232 7.45 -7.62 -24.01
N ALA A 233 6.16 -7.57 -23.66
CA ALA A 233 5.74 -7.13 -22.32
C ALA A 233 6.10 -8.17 -21.25
N LEU A 234 5.94 -9.47 -21.54
CA LEU A 234 6.33 -10.59 -20.66
C LEU A 234 7.84 -10.61 -20.41
N GLU A 235 8.65 -10.61 -21.48
CA GLU A 235 10.12 -10.62 -21.37
C GLU A 235 10.66 -9.44 -20.54
N ARG A 236 10.12 -8.25 -20.80
CA ARG A 236 10.50 -7.04 -20.07
C ARG A 236 10.12 -7.12 -18.59
N GLU A 237 8.90 -7.56 -18.30
CA GLU A 237 8.41 -7.68 -16.93
C GLU A 237 9.29 -8.67 -16.15
N ARG A 238 9.63 -9.81 -16.77
CA ARG A 238 10.54 -10.80 -16.19
C ARG A 238 11.91 -10.20 -15.89
N ARG A 239 12.51 -9.48 -16.85
CA ARG A 239 13.81 -8.81 -16.67
C ARG A 239 13.81 -7.77 -15.55
N LEU A 240 12.74 -6.98 -15.42
CA LEU A 240 12.66 -5.92 -14.41
C LEU A 240 12.31 -6.45 -13.01
N ARG A 241 11.52 -7.52 -12.91
CA ARG A 241 11.14 -8.12 -11.63
C ARG A 241 12.20 -9.05 -11.06
N ARG A 242 12.99 -9.73 -11.89
CA ARG A 242 14.03 -10.68 -11.44
C ARG A 242 14.90 -10.16 -10.29
N PRO A 243 15.52 -8.95 -10.34
CA PRO A 243 16.34 -8.47 -9.22
C PRO A 243 15.53 -8.18 -7.96
N VAL A 244 14.27 -7.76 -8.09
CA VAL A 244 13.38 -7.49 -6.94
C VAL A 244 12.96 -8.80 -6.28
N VAL A 245 12.61 -9.82 -7.08
CA VAL A 245 12.29 -11.17 -6.58
C VAL A 245 13.51 -11.80 -5.90
N GLN A 246 14.70 -11.66 -6.48
CA GLN A 246 15.96 -12.12 -5.86
C GLN A 246 16.20 -11.44 -4.50
N ALA A 247 16.07 -10.12 -4.42
CA ALA A 247 16.23 -9.39 -3.17
C ALA A 247 15.16 -9.79 -2.12
N LYS A 248 13.91 -9.98 -2.57
CA LYS A 248 12.80 -10.42 -1.72
C LYS A 248 13.05 -11.82 -1.14
N LEU A 249 13.42 -12.79 -1.98
CA LEU A 249 13.73 -14.15 -1.54
C LEU A 249 14.95 -14.16 -0.61
N TRP A 250 16.03 -13.45 -0.97
CA TRP A 250 17.20 -13.32 -0.08
C TRP A 250 16.82 -12.79 1.31
N LEU A 251 16.00 -11.73 1.37
CA LEU A 251 15.52 -11.21 2.65
C LEU A 251 14.68 -12.24 3.41
N GLN A 252 13.86 -13.02 2.72
CA GLN A 252 13.08 -14.11 3.33
C GLN A 252 13.97 -15.19 3.92
N HIS A 253 15.00 -15.63 3.21
CA HIS A 253 15.99 -16.59 3.69
C HIS A 253 16.73 -16.08 4.93
N VAL A 254 17.16 -14.81 4.93
CA VAL A 254 17.76 -14.15 6.10
C VAL A 254 16.80 -14.13 7.29
N ILE A 255 15.53 -13.80 7.09
CA ILE A 255 14.51 -13.78 8.15
C ILE A 255 14.19 -15.19 8.66
N ALA A 256 14.24 -16.19 7.77
CA ALA A 256 14.04 -17.60 8.09
C ALA A 256 15.23 -18.24 8.82
N GLY A 257 16.38 -17.55 8.90
CA GLY A 257 17.57 -18.02 9.61
C GLY A 257 18.57 -18.80 8.75
N GLU A 258 18.36 -18.85 7.43
CA GLU A 258 19.24 -19.52 6.48
C GLU A 258 19.78 -18.49 5.47
N PRO A 259 20.78 -17.66 5.82
CA PRO A 259 21.24 -16.60 4.93
C PRO A 259 21.99 -17.17 3.72
N HIS A 260 21.26 -17.46 2.64
CA HIS A 260 21.81 -17.83 1.34
C HIS A 260 21.18 -16.99 0.22
N PHE A 261 21.88 -16.89 -0.91
CA PHE A 261 21.28 -16.32 -2.12
C PHE A 261 20.30 -17.34 -2.72
N PRO A 262 19.14 -16.89 -3.21
CA PRO A 262 18.14 -17.78 -3.80
C PRO A 262 18.68 -18.41 -5.08
N GLU A 263 18.31 -19.66 -5.33
CA GLU A 263 18.66 -20.32 -6.58
C GLU A 263 17.88 -19.74 -7.77
N ASP A 264 18.50 -19.72 -8.95
CA ASP A 264 17.85 -19.22 -10.17
C ASP A 264 16.56 -19.97 -10.50
N SER A 265 16.47 -21.26 -10.15
CA SER A 265 15.27 -22.09 -10.36
C SER A 265 14.09 -21.65 -9.48
N GLU A 266 14.37 -21.19 -8.26
CA GLU A 266 13.39 -20.67 -7.30
C GLU A 266 12.89 -19.29 -7.73
N VAL A 267 13.81 -18.43 -8.15
CA VAL A 267 13.51 -17.11 -8.72
C VAL A 267 12.62 -17.24 -9.95
N ASP A 268 12.93 -18.17 -10.85
CA ASP A 268 12.16 -18.38 -12.09
C ASP A 268 10.76 -18.96 -11.82
N LYS A 269 10.63 -19.91 -10.88
CA LYS A 269 9.31 -20.40 -10.42
C LYS A 269 8.45 -19.27 -9.87
N GLN A 270 9.02 -18.41 -9.03
CA GLN A 270 8.31 -17.26 -8.47
C GLN A 270 7.91 -16.26 -9.57
N LEU A 271 8.77 -16.04 -10.55
CA LEU A 271 8.47 -15.18 -11.71
C LEU A 271 7.35 -15.76 -12.58
N ASP A 272 7.28 -17.08 -12.76
CA ASP A 272 6.22 -17.74 -13.53
C ASP A 272 4.86 -17.67 -12.83
N LEU A 273 4.85 -17.77 -11.50
CA LEU A 273 3.65 -17.56 -10.69
C LEU A 273 3.15 -16.11 -10.76
N GLU A 274 4.07 -15.12 -10.68
CA GLU A 274 3.71 -13.70 -10.67
C GLU A 274 3.43 -13.11 -12.06
N ILE A 275 4.01 -13.66 -13.12
CA ILE A 275 4.01 -13.07 -14.47
C ILE A 275 3.30 -13.99 -15.45
N HIS A 276 1.97 -13.86 -15.48
CA HIS A 276 1.13 -14.48 -16.50
C HIS A 276 0.50 -13.43 -17.41
N ALA A 277 0.15 -13.83 -18.64
CA ALA A 277 -0.62 -12.98 -19.55
C ALA A 277 -2.06 -12.84 -19.04
N ALA A 278 -2.70 -11.71 -19.34
CA ALA A 278 -4.13 -11.55 -19.11
C ALA A 278 -4.91 -12.61 -19.92
N ALA A 279 -5.85 -13.29 -19.27
CA ALA A 279 -6.74 -14.23 -19.93
C ALA A 279 -7.49 -13.54 -21.07
N VAL A 280 -7.59 -14.22 -22.22
CA VAL A 280 -8.41 -13.76 -23.34
C VAL A 280 -9.88 -13.76 -22.87
N PRO A 281 -10.66 -12.69 -23.12
CA PRO A 281 -12.10 -12.74 -22.85
C PRO A 281 -12.70 -13.92 -23.61
N GLN A 282 -13.27 -14.89 -22.89
CA GLN A 282 -14.02 -15.98 -23.52
C GLN A 282 -15.17 -15.36 -24.32
N SER A 283 -15.34 -15.78 -25.57
CA SER A 283 -16.47 -15.32 -26.37
C SER A 283 -17.75 -15.91 -25.79
N ARG A 284 -18.89 -15.21 -25.88
CA ARG A 284 -20.18 -15.71 -25.37
C ARG A 284 -20.53 -17.10 -25.93
N SER A 285 -20.08 -17.43 -27.15
CA SER A 285 -20.25 -18.76 -27.76
C SER A 285 -19.46 -19.88 -27.06
N ASP A 286 -18.33 -19.56 -26.42
CA ASP A 286 -17.50 -20.55 -25.71
C ASP A 286 -18.11 -20.93 -24.35
N LEU A 287 -18.87 -20.00 -23.74
CA LEU A 287 -19.61 -20.24 -22.50
C LEU A 287 -20.88 -21.06 -22.74
N GLU A 288 -21.55 -20.87 -23.88
CA GLU A 288 -22.75 -21.63 -24.27
C GLU A 288 -22.43 -23.08 -24.64
N THR A 289 -21.26 -23.34 -25.24
CA THR A 289 -20.80 -24.71 -25.56
C THR A 289 -20.29 -25.46 -24.33
N ALA A 290 -19.68 -24.79 -23.36
CA ALA A 290 -19.21 -25.41 -22.11
C ALA A 290 -20.34 -25.74 -21.12
N GLN A 291 -21.54 -25.15 -21.26
CA GLN A 291 -22.71 -25.50 -20.43
C GLN A 291 -23.54 -26.65 -21.02
N VAL A 292 -23.30 -27.03 -22.28
CA VAL A 292 -24.06 -28.07 -22.99
C VAL A 292 -23.28 -29.40 -23.06
N SER A 293 -22.00 -29.41 -22.68
CA SER A 293 -21.14 -30.59 -22.51
C SER A 293 -21.00 -30.99 -21.05
#